data_AF-A0A2T3BCT4-F1
#
_entry.id   AF-A0A2T3BCT4-F1
#
_cell.length_a   1.000
_cell.length_b   1.000
_cell.length_c   1.000
_cell.angle_alpha   90.00
_cell.angle_beta   90.00
_cell.angle_gamma   90.00
#
_symmetry.space_group_name_H-M   'P 1'
#
loop_
_entity.id
_entity.type
_entity.pdbx_description
1 polymer ?
#
loop_
_entity_poly.entity_id
_entity_poly.type
_entity_poly.pdbx_seq_one_letter_code
_entity_poly.pdbx_strand_id
1 'polypeptide(L)' 'MEAALITSRGVVQLNRCAQCVIKGGTFTECVVVPGMYNGSCGNCKFNVEGGYCTFASKSMEIP' A
#
# COMPACT_ATOMS: atom_id res chain seq x y z
N MET A 1 -6.07 -11.48 -8.06
CA MET A 1 -5.38 -10.29 -8.61
C MET A 1 -5.75 -9.05 -7.78
N GLU A 2 -5.45 -9.03 -6.48
CA GLU A 2 -5.82 -7.91 -5.59
C GLU A 2 -4.97 -6.65 -5.85
N ALA A 3 -3.69 -6.84 -6.18
CA ALA A 3 -2.76 -5.74 -6.42
C ALA A 3 -3.21 -4.78 -7.53
N ALA A 4 -3.72 -5.30 -8.65
CA ALA A 4 -4.21 -4.48 -9.76
C ALA A 4 -5.48 -3.70 -9.38
N LEU A 5 -6.36 -4.28 -8.56
CA LEU A 5 -7.55 -3.60 -8.04
C LEU A 5 -7.18 -2.48 -7.09
N ILE A 6 -6.24 -2.73 -6.18
CA ILE A 6 -5.77 -1.72 -5.23
C ILE A 6 -5.11 -0.57 -5.97
N THR A 7 -4.21 -0.85 -6.92
CA THR A 7 -3.55 0.20 -7.73
C THR A 7 -4.54 1.01 -8.57
N SER A 8 -5.58 0.39 -9.13
CA SER A 8 -6.53 1.09 -10.01
C SER A 8 -7.64 1.84 -9.29
N ARG A 9 -7.99 1.46 -8.05
CA ARG A 9 -9.14 2.02 -7.32
C ARG A 9 -8.83 2.59 -5.96
N GLY A 10 -7.60 2.43 -5.47
CA GLY A 10 -7.18 2.96 -4.19
C GLY A 10 -6.71 4.42 -4.27
N VAL A 11 -6.28 4.91 -3.13
CA VAL A 11 -5.73 6.24 -2.91
C VAL A 11 -4.22 6.15 -2.88
N VAL A 12 -3.56 6.94 -3.73
CA VAL A 12 -2.11 7.13 -3.69
C VAL A 12 -1.72 7.70 -2.33
N GLN A 13 -0.82 7.01 -1.63
CA GLN A 13 -0.25 7.50 -0.38
C GLN A 13 0.91 8.45 -0.67
N LEU A 14 0.93 9.57 0.05
CA LEU A 14 1.99 10.58 -0.06
C LEU A 14 3.39 10.00 0.19
N ASN A 15 3.48 9.05 1.12
CA ASN A 15 4.72 8.36 1.47
C ASN A 15 4.64 6.89 1.06
N ARG A 16 5.77 6.35 0.60
CA ARG A 16 5.92 4.91 0.39
C ARG A 16 5.97 4.18 1.73
N CYS A 17 5.39 2.99 1.81
CA CYS A 17 5.49 2.16 3.01
C CYS A 17 6.91 1.64 3.21
N ALA A 18 7.25 1.24 4.43
CA ALA A 18 8.60 0.77 4.77
C ALA A 18 9.09 -0.37 3.85
N GLN A 19 8.21 -1.32 3.53
CA GLN A 19 8.56 -2.42 2.60
C GLN A 19 8.84 -1.93 1.19
N CYS A 20 8.03 -1.01 0.66
CA CYS A 20 8.23 -0.47 -0.69
C CYS A 20 9.45 0.44 -0.79
N VAL A 21 9.86 1.09 0.32
CA VAL A 21 11.13 1.82 0.39
C VAL A 21 12.31 0.86 0.29
N ILE A 22 12.26 -0.28 0.98
CA ILE A 22 13.38 -1.24 1.06
C ILE A 22 13.47 -2.10 -0.21
N LYS A 23 12.34 -2.72 -0.62
CA LYS A 23 12.31 -3.71 -1.69
C LYS A 23 11.93 -3.12 -3.06
N GLY A 24 11.43 -1.89 -3.08
CA GLY A 24 10.74 -1.37 -4.25
C GLY A 24 9.41 -2.09 -4.48
N GLY A 25 8.86 -1.94 -5.67
CA GLY A 25 7.66 -2.64 -6.09
C GLY A 25 7.39 -2.42 -7.57
N THR A 26 6.50 -3.23 -8.14
CA THR A 26 6.09 -3.17 -9.54
C THR A 26 5.47 -1.84 -9.92
N PHE A 27 4.78 -1.21 -8.97
CA PHE A 27 4.16 0.10 -9.13
C PHE A 27 5.04 1.20 -8.54
N THR A 28 5.10 2.34 -9.22
CA THR A 28 5.86 3.51 -8.77
C THR A 28 5.31 4.05 -7.43
N GLU A 29 4.00 4.02 -7.25
CA GLU A 29 3.31 4.61 -6.10
C GLU A 29 2.78 3.56 -5.12
N CYS A 30 2.73 3.92 -3.83
CA CYS A 30 2.05 3.10 -2.82
C CYS A 30 0.56 3.46 -2.79
N VAL A 31 -0.26 2.68 -3.50
CA VAL A 31 -1.72 2.86 -3.50
C VAL A 31 -2.37 1.93 -2.48
N VAL A 32 -3.29 2.43 -1.66
CA VAL A 32 -4.06 1.63 -0.67
C VAL A 32 -5.56 1.85 -0.88
N VAL A 33 -6.39 0.86 -0.55
CA VAL A 33 -7.84 1.07 -0.45
C VAL A 33 -8.19 1.24 1.04
N PRO A 34 -8.57 2.44 1.50
CA PRO A 34 -8.88 2.68 2.91
C PRO A 34 -9.95 1.71 3.42
N GLY A 35 -9.76 1.17 4.64
CA GLY A 35 -10.69 0.21 5.24
C GLY A 35 -10.68 -1.19 4.63
N MET A 36 -9.87 -1.45 3.59
CA MET A 36 -9.74 -2.77 2.96
C MET A 36 -8.31 -3.29 3.04
N TYR A 37 -8.15 -4.59 2.78
CA TYR A 37 -6.84 -5.24 2.63
C TYR A 37 -5.87 -5.03 3.82
N ASN A 38 -6.41 -4.82 5.02
CA ASN A 38 -5.65 -4.49 6.24
C ASN A 38 -4.71 -3.29 6.05
N GLY A 39 -5.07 -2.32 5.20
CA GLY A 39 -4.23 -1.16 4.89
C GLY A 39 -2.99 -1.48 4.03
N SER A 40 -2.93 -2.67 3.44
CA SER A 40 -1.81 -3.05 2.56
C SER A 40 -1.89 -2.34 1.22
N CYS A 41 -0.76 -1.85 0.73
CA CYS A 41 -0.69 -1.24 -0.60
C CYS A 41 -0.61 -2.26 -1.73
N GLY A 42 -0.90 -1.83 -2.96
CA GLY A 42 -0.87 -2.68 -4.15
C GLY A 42 0.48 -3.35 -4.37
N ASN A 43 1.58 -2.65 -4.11
CA ASN A 43 2.94 -3.20 -4.17
C ASN A 43 3.17 -4.31 -3.14
N CYS A 44 2.71 -4.13 -1.90
CA CYS A 44 2.81 -5.18 -0.88
C CYS A 44 1.92 -6.36 -1.25
N LYS A 45 0.68 -6.12 -1.68
CA LYS A 45 -0.20 -7.22 -2.14
C LYS A 45 0.32 -7.95 -3.38
N PHE A 46 1.19 -7.32 -4.17
CA PHE A 46 1.84 -7.96 -5.31
C PHE A 46 3.06 -8.79 -4.90
N ASN A 47 3.92 -8.25 -4.04
CA ASN A 47 5.24 -8.82 -3.75
C ASN A 47 5.26 -9.80 -2.58
N VAL A 48 4.18 -9.86 -1.78
CA VAL A 48 4.31 -10.36 -0.42
C VAL A 48 3.62 -11.71 -0.24
N GLU A 49 4.42 -12.77 -0.37
CA GLU A 49 4.31 -13.96 0.48
C GLU A 49 4.94 -13.61 1.85
N GLY A 50 4.14 -13.14 2.83
CA GLY A 50 4.49 -13.18 4.27
C GLY A 50 5.07 -11.95 5.01
N GLY A 51 5.30 -10.81 4.35
CA GLY A 51 5.74 -9.53 4.94
C GLY A 51 4.61 -8.56 5.33
N TYR A 52 4.86 -7.67 6.30
CA TYR A 52 3.87 -6.68 6.77
C TYR A 52 4.00 -5.36 6.03
N CYS A 53 2.88 -4.80 5.55
CA CYS A 53 2.85 -3.46 4.97
C CYS A 53 2.68 -2.41 6.08
N THR A 54 3.71 -1.59 6.31
CA THR A 54 3.69 -0.58 7.38
C THR A 54 3.91 0.82 6.82
N PHE A 55 2.94 1.70 7.03
CA PHE A 55 3.07 3.13 6.80
C PHE A 55 3.40 3.82 8.13
N ALA A 56 4.24 4.86 8.09
CA ALA A 56 4.40 5.73 9.24
C ALA A 56 3.04 6.42 9.47
N SER A 57 2.37 6.07 10.57
CA SER A 57 1.04 6.56 10.92
C SER A 57 1.09 8.07 11.08
N LYS A 58 0.73 8.82 10.04
CA LYS A 58 0.14 10.13 10.25
C LYS A 58 -1.35 9.86 10.31
N SER A 59 -1.90 9.97 11.52
CA SER A 59 -3.30 9.76 11.85
C SER A 59 -4.18 10.19 10.70
N MET A 60 -4.88 9.24 10.09
CA MET A 60 -5.85 9.52 9.04
C MET A 60 -7.03 10.21 9.71
N GLU A 61 -6.93 11.53 9.83
CA GLU A 61 -8.01 12.41 10.27
C GLU A 61 -9.08 12.35 9.18
N ILE A 62 -10.19 11.70 9.50
CA ILE A 62 -11.41 11.69 8.68
C ILE A 62 -12.10 13.04 8.95
N PRO A 63 -12.33 13.91 7.94
CA PRO A 63 -13.18 15.08 8.11
C PRO A 63 -14.65 14.68 8.31
#